data_AF-A0A847N777-F1
#
_entry.id   AF-A0A847N777-F1
#
_cell.length_a   1.000
_cell.length_b   1.000
_cell.length_c   1.000
_cell.angle_alpha   90.00
_cell.angle_beta   90.00
_cell.angle_gamma   90.00
#
_symmetry.space_group_name_H-M   'P 1'
#
loop_
_entity.id
_entity.type
_entity.pdbx_description
1 polymer ?
#
loop_
_entity_poly.entity_id
_entity_poly.type
_entity_poly.pdbx_seq_one_letter_code
_entity_poly.pdbx_strand_id
1 'polypeptide(L)'
;KGIEGEPFRTEDYNGAKIEMYYLDETPFLARFASKGKFAVWTSNGENYRLLIEKGYYETLPDLYQPAINVIWLDFMTFAYQTQSKLSRKYSLFTLLTFAISLAAVLLIGQFADDTVGLVVGIGILFIGLYTFSRKQQKELQTHIQSENVIATQKIKDIIGEKEFENLLNDQQAYYEKYFAFEDDEVLEDEQTENEEIDTLEDTESEEKEISEAQIEEETGDK
;
A
#
# COMPACT_ATOMS: atom_id res chain seq x y z
N LYS A 1 -17.17 -10.06 -8.70
CA LYS A 1 -18.10 -8.95 -8.50
C LYS A 1 -17.28 -7.69 -8.41
N GLY A 2 -17.15 -7.00 -9.55
CA GLY A 2 -16.44 -5.73 -9.65
C GLY A 2 -17.18 -4.60 -8.93
N ILE A 3 -16.72 -3.37 -9.18
CA ILE A 3 -17.42 -2.16 -8.72
C ILE A 3 -18.62 -1.96 -9.64
N GLU A 4 -19.82 -2.27 -9.16
CA GLU A 4 -21.08 -2.02 -9.87
C GLU A 4 -21.64 -0.65 -9.44
N GLY A 5 -22.02 0.22 -10.39
CA GLY A 5 -22.64 1.53 -10.11
C GLY A 5 -21.97 2.69 -10.83
N GLU A 6 -22.61 3.87 -10.78
CA GLU A 6 -22.04 5.12 -11.28
C GLU A 6 -21.25 5.81 -10.14
N PRO A 7 -20.11 6.45 -10.43
CA PRO A 7 -19.37 7.17 -9.40
C PRO A 7 -20.20 8.33 -8.86
N PHE A 8 -20.24 8.50 -7.53
CA PHE A 8 -20.97 9.60 -6.91
C PHE A 8 -20.27 10.95 -7.11
N ARG A 9 -18.96 10.93 -7.38
CA ARG A 9 -18.13 12.10 -7.69
C ARG A 9 -17.03 11.71 -8.67
N THR A 10 -16.76 12.61 -9.61
CA THR A 10 -15.67 12.46 -10.58
C THR A 10 -14.84 13.73 -10.64
N GLU A 11 -13.52 13.58 -10.68
CA GLU A 11 -12.56 14.68 -10.74
C GLU A 11 -11.48 14.42 -11.81
N ASP A 12 -10.74 15.46 -12.16
CA ASP A 12 -9.60 15.37 -13.08
C ASP A 12 -8.27 15.37 -12.30
N TYR A 13 -7.36 14.48 -12.70
CA TYR A 13 -5.99 14.37 -12.19
C TYR A 13 -5.03 14.16 -13.36
N ASN A 14 -4.27 15.21 -13.74
CA ASN A 14 -3.23 15.13 -14.77
C ASN A 14 -3.66 14.48 -16.10
N GLY A 15 -4.94 14.66 -16.49
CA GLY A 15 -5.52 14.08 -17.71
C GLY A 15 -6.13 12.68 -17.54
N ALA A 16 -6.01 12.08 -16.36
CA ALA A 16 -6.77 10.91 -15.90
C ALA A 16 -7.97 11.35 -15.05
N LYS A 17 -8.94 10.46 -14.84
CA LYS A 17 -10.08 10.70 -13.95
C LYS A 17 -9.86 10.09 -12.57
N ILE A 18 -10.41 10.75 -11.56
CA ILE A 18 -10.64 10.19 -10.23
C ILE A 18 -12.13 9.89 -10.11
N GLU A 19 -12.49 8.62 -9.95
CA GLU A 19 -13.87 8.17 -9.79
C GLU A 19 -14.09 7.72 -8.34
N MET A 20 -15.04 8.33 -7.64
CA MET A 20 -15.33 7.98 -6.25
C MET A 20 -16.61 7.16 -6.16
N TYR A 21 -16.54 6.03 -5.45
CA TYR A 21 -17.64 5.10 -5.24
C TYR A 21 -17.82 4.83 -3.76
N TYR A 22 -19.06 4.60 -3.33
CA TYR A 22 -19.32 4.20 -1.95
C TYR A 22 -19.00 2.72 -1.75
N LEU A 23 -18.18 2.42 -0.72
CA LEU A 23 -17.86 1.04 -0.34
C LEU A 23 -19.12 0.25 0.05
N ASP A 24 -20.11 0.94 0.62
CA ASP A 24 -21.43 0.42 1.02
C ASP A 24 -22.16 -0.35 -0.08
N GLU A 25 -21.92 0.03 -1.33
CA GLU A 25 -22.57 -0.55 -2.51
C GLU A 25 -21.76 -1.72 -3.09
N THR A 26 -20.61 -2.03 -2.50
CA THR A 26 -19.68 -3.07 -2.96
C THR A 26 -19.66 -4.27 -2.02
N PRO A 27 -19.36 -5.48 -2.51
CA PRO A 27 -19.15 -6.65 -1.65
C PRO A 27 -17.90 -6.55 -0.77
N PHE A 28 -17.08 -5.51 -0.95
CA PHE A 28 -15.78 -5.38 -0.29
C PHE A 28 -15.85 -4.64 1.04
N LEU A 29 -16.99 -4.01 1.39
CA LEU A 29 -17.13 -3.23 2.64
C LEU A 29 -16.69 -4.04 3.86
N ALA A 30 -17.28 -5.22 4.08
CA ALA A 30 -16.98 -6.02 5.27
C ALA A 30 -15.49 -6.43 5.36
N ARG A 31 -14.85 -6.67 4.21
CA ARG A 31 -13.42 -7.02 4.15
C ARG A 31 -12.53 -5.85 4.54
N PHE A 32 -12.83 -4.64 4.05
CA PHE A 32 -12.00 -3.48 4.32
C PHE A 32 -12.31 -2.86 5.68
N ALA A 33 -13.58 -2.71 6.02
CA ALA A 33 -14.02 -2.17 7.29
C ALA A 33 -13.58 -3.03 8.49
N SER A 34 -13.57 -4.37 8.38
CA SER A 34 -13.04 -5.23 9.47
C SER A 34 -11.53 -5.05 9.73
N LYS A 35 -10.78 -4.47 8.79
CA LYS A 35 -9.38 -4.07 8.96
C LYS A 35 -9.22 -2.59 9.32
N GLY A 36 -10.31 -1.90 9.65
CA GLY A 36 -10.31 -0.44 9.83
C GLY A 36 -10.13 0.37 8.55
N LYS A 37 -10.06 -0.24 7.37
CA LYS A 37 -9.85 0.50 6.11
C LYS A 37 -11.18 1.05 5.60
N PHE A 38 -11.49 2.31 5.90
CA PHE A 38 -12.72 2.98 5.43
C PHE A 38 -12.58 3.71 4.09
N ALA A 39 -11.36 3.84 3.57
CA ALA A 39 -11.07 4.44 2.27
C ALA A 39 -9.95 3.67 1.58
N VAL A 40 -10.15 3.31 0.33
CA VAL A 40 -9.22 2.50 -0.47
C VAL A 40 -9.05 3.12 -1.85
N TRP A 41 -7.80 3.41 -2.20
CA TRP A 41 -7.44 3.85 -3.55
C TRP A 41 -7.09 2.64 -4.42
N THR A 42 -7.52 2.66 -5.67
CA THR A 42 -7.20 1.63 -6.67
C THR A 42 -7.12 2.25 -8.06
N SER A 43 -6.39 1.64 -9.00
CA SER A 43 -6.35 2.07 -10.39
C SER A 43 -6.74 0.95 -11.35
N ASN A 44 -7.39 1.32 -12.46
CA ASN A 44 -7.61 0.42 -13.60
C ASN A 44 -6.53 0.58 -14.69
N GLY A 45 -5.42 1.27 -14.39
CA GLY A 45 -4.31 1.55 -15.31
C GLY A 45 -4.47 2.81 -16.16
N GLU A 46 -5.67 3.39 -16.24
CA GLU A 46 -5.93 4.66 -16.94
C GLU A 46 -6.49 5.73 -15.99
N ASN A 47 -7.45 5.36 -15.15
CA ASN A 47 -8.12 6.19 -14.17
C ASN A 47 -7.84 5.68 -12.75
N TYR A 48 -8.05 6.57 -11.78
CA TYR A 48 -7.97 6.27 -10.35
C TYR A 48 -9.38 6.15 -9.79
N ARG A 49 -9.56 5.25 -8.85
CA ARG A 49 -10.81 5.05 -8.13
C ARG A 49 -10.58 5.13 -6.64
N LEU A 50 -11.47 5.84 -5.96
CA LEU A 50 -11.54 5.88 -4.50
C LEU A 50 -12.81 5.16 -4.07
N LEU A 51 -12.64 4.04 -3.38
CA LEU A 51 -13.71 3.34 -2.69
C LEU A 51 -13.75 3.86 -1.26
N ILE A 52 -14.85 4.49 -0.85
CA ILE A 52 -14.95 5.09 0.48
C ILE A 52 -16.28 4.77 1.15
N GLU A 53 -16.25 4.42 2.43
CA GLU A 53 -17.46 4.21 3.22
C GLU A 53 -18.19 5.54 3.41
N LYS A 54 -19.51 5.52 3.23
CA LYS A 54 -20.32 6.73 3.13
C LYS A 54 -20.28 7.58 4.40
N GLY A 55 -20.44 6.97 5.57
CA GLY A 55 -20.39 7.67 6.86
C GLY A 55 -19.02 8.32 7.11
N TYR A 56 -17.95 7.66 6.70
CA TYR A 56 -16.59 8.16 6.80
C TYR A 56 -16.37 9.38 5.90
N TYR A 57 -16.83 9.31 4.64
CA TYR A 57 -16.78 10.45 3.72
C TYR A 57 -17.58 11.67 4.23
N GLU A 58 -18.77 11.44 4.78
CA GLU A 58 -19.62 12.49 5.33
C GLU A 58 -19.04 13.13 6.60
N THR A 59 -18.26 12.36 7.38
CA THR A 59 -17.62 12.84 8.62
C THR A 59 -16.35 13.64 8.31
N LEU A 60 -15.58 13.24 7.30
CA LEU A 60 -14.28 13.83 6.97
C LEU A 60 -14.23 14.40 5.54
N PRO A 61 -15.19 15.24 5.12
CA PRO A 61 -15.27 15.70 3.73
C PRO A 61 -14.05 16.53 3.31
N ASP A 62 -13.39 17.18 4.28
CA ASP A 62 -12.22 18.01 4.03
C ASP A 62 -11.00 17.21 3.59
N LEU A 63 -10.85 15.95 4.01
CA LEU A 63 -9.78 15.07 3.53
C LEU A 63 -9.95 14.64 2.06
N TYR A 64 -11.12 14.86 1.48
CA TYR A 64 -11.46 14.46 0.12
C TYR A 64 -11.76 15.65 -0.79
N GLN A 65 -11.25 16.83 -0.44
CA GLN A 65 -11.24 17.98 -1.33
C GLN A 65 -10.36 17.69 -2.56
N PRO A 66 -10.68 18.27 -3.73
CA PRO A 66 -9.96 17.95 -4.96
C PRO A 66 -8.44 18.18 -4.84
N ALA A 67 -8.03 19.26 -4.17
CA ALA A 67 -6.63 19.57 -3.95
C ALA A 67 -5.91 18.54 -3.06
N ILE A 68 -6.62 17.96 -2.09
CA ILE A 68 -6.06 16.93 -1.19
C ILE A 68 -5.99 15.58 -1.90
N ASN A 69 -6.99 15.23 -2.71
CA ASN A 69 -6.97 14.02 -3.53
C ASN A 69 -5.76 13.98 -4.47
N VAL A 70 -5.41 15.13 -5.07
CA VAL A 70 -4.20 15.27 -5.89
C VAL A 70 -2.94 14.96 -5.07
N ILE A 71 -2.84 15.48 -3.84
CA ILE A 71 -1.70 15.23 -2.95
C ILE A 71 -1.60 13.73 -2.60
N TRP A 72 -2.71 13.09 -2.25
CA TRP A 72 -2.75 11.66 -1.96
C TRP A 72 -2.32 10.81 -3.15
N LEU A 73 -2.81 11.13 -4.36
CA LEU A 73 -2.43 10.41 -5.58
C LEU A 73 -0.97 10.62 -5.95
N ASP A 74 -0.44 11.84 -5.77
CA ASP A 74 0.98 12.12 -5.98
C ASP A 74 1.84 11.29 -5.01
N PHE A 75 1.45 11.21 -3.74
CA PHE A 75 2.13 10.40 -2.73
C PHE A 75 2.09 8.90 -3.08
N MET A 76 0.92 8.36 -3.42
CA MET A 76 0.76 6.95 -3.81
C MET A 76 1.59 6.63 -5.06
N THR A 77 1.50 7.49 -6.07
CA THR A 77 2.29 7.35 -7.32
C THR A 77 3.79 7.38 -7.03
N PHE A 78 4.25 8.27 -6.15
CA PHE A 78 5.63 8.31 -5.71
C PHE A 78 6.05 7.02 -4.99
N ALA A 79 5.22 6.51 -4.07
CA ALA A 79 5.48 5.28 -3.34
C ALA A 79 5.63 4.08 -4.29
N TYR A 80 4.68 3.89 -5.21
CA TYR A 80 4.72 2.83 -6.22
C TYR A 80 5.95 2.92 -7.14
N GLN A 81 6.25 4.12 -7.64
CA GLN A 81 7.42 4.31 -8.49
C GLN A 81 8.72 4.03 -7.74
N THR A 82 8.80 4.43 -6.46
CA THR A 82 9.96 4.19 -5.60
C THR A 82 10.12 2.70 -5.32
N GLN A 83 9.05 2.02 -4.93
CA GLN A 83 9.02 0.56 -4.74
C GLN A 83 9.45 -0.18 -6.01
N SER A 84 8.90 0.17 -7.17
CA SER A 84 9.26 -0.44 -8.45
C SER A 84 10.74 -0.23 -8.82
N LYS A 85 11.27 0.99 -8.63
CA LYS A 85 12.69 1.30 -8.87
C LYS A 85 13.61 0.52 -7.94
N LEU A 86 13.30 0.48 -6.64
CA LEU A 86 14.08 -0.26 -5.65
C LEU A 86 14.00 -1.76 -5.88
N SER A 87 12.81 -2.30 -6.14
CA SER A 87 12.60 -3.71 -6.48
C SER A 87 13.46 -4.12 -7.68
N ARG A 88 13.46 -3.32 -8.77
CA ARG A 88 14.32 -3.58 -9.94
C ARG A 88 15.81 -3.57 -9.60
N LYS A 89 16.26 -2.58 -8.81
CA LYS A 89 17.65 -2.46 -8.34
C LYS A 89 18.08 -3.67 -7.49
N TYR A 90 17.28 -4.05 -6.50
CA TYR A 90 17.61 -5.14 -5.57
C TYR A 90 17.38 -6.54 -6.16
N SER A 91 16.49 -6.67 -7.13
CA SER A 91 16.37 -7.89 -7.96
C SER A 91 17.67 -8.17 -8.72
N LEU A 92 18.30 -7.14 -9.30
CA LEU A 92 19.62 -7.28 -9.95
C LEU A 92 20.71 -7.72 -8.97
N PHE A 93 20.74 -7.14 -7.76
CA PHE A 93 21.70 -7.57 -6.72
C PHE A 93 21.45 -9.01 -6.25
N THR A 94 20.18 -9.42 -6.15
CA THR A 94 19.80 -10.79 -5.80
C THR A 94 20.27 -11.77 -6.88
N LEU A 95 20.07 -11.44 -8.15
CA LEU A 95 20.56 -12.25 -9.27
C LEU A 95 22.10 -12.39 -9.25
N LEU A 96 22.81 -11.29 -8.99
CA LEU A 96 24.27 -11.30 -8.89
C LEU A 96 24.75 -12.16 -7.70
N THR A 97 24.05 -12.09 -6.57
CA THR A 97 24.32 -12.93 -5.40
C THR A 97 24.12 -14.40 -5.70
N PHE A 98 23.05 -14.74 -6.41
CA PHE A 98 22.79 -16.09 -6.87
C PHE A 98 23.91 -16.61 -7.78
N ALA A 99 24.37 -15.79 -8.74
CA ALA A 99 25.49 -16.14 -9.61
C ALA A 99 26.79 -16.37 -8.83
N ILE A 100 27.10 -15.53 -7.84
CA ILE A 100 28.28 -15.70 -6.95
C ILE A 100 28.14 -16.96 -6.10
N SER A 101 26.96 -17.22 -5.55
CA SER A 101 26.67 -18.43 -4.78
C SER A 101 26.92 -19.68 -5.62
N LEU A 102 26.39 -19.74 -6.85
CA LEU A 102 26.61 -20.86 -7.76
C LEU A 102 28.08 -21.03 -8.11
N ALA A 103 28.79 -19.92 -8.40
CA ALA A 103 30.23 -19.97 -8.65
C ALA A 103 31.01 -20.49 -7.44
N ALA A 104 30.61 -20.14 -6.21
CA ALA A 104 31.24 -20.64 -5.00
C ALA A 104 31.04 -22.16 -4.85
N VAL A 105 29.83 -22.68 -5.13
CA VAL A 105 29.59 -24.14 -5.12
C VAL A 105 30.52 -24.84 -6.11
N LEU A 106 30.57 -24.36 -7.36
CA LEU A 106 31.37 -24.98 -8.42
C LEU A 106 32.88 -24.90 -8.16
N LEU A 107 33.38 -23.75 -7.70
CA LEU A 107 34.81 -23.55 -7.48
C LEU A 107 35.29 -24.27 -6.22
N ILE A 108 34.52 -24.23 -5.12
CA ILE A 108 34.90 -24.89 -3.87
C ILE A 108 34.80 -26.41 -4.03
N GLY A 109 33.79 -26.93 -4.72
CA GLY A 109 33.68 -28.36 -5.02
C GLY A 109 34.84 -28.91 -5.88
N GLN A 110 35.60 -28.06 -6.57
CA GLN A 110 36.82 -28.50 -7.28
C GLN A 110 38.01 -28.76 -6.32
N PHE A 111 38.05 -28.09 -5.17
CA PHE A 111 39.17 -28.14 -4.22
C PHE A 111 38.83 -28.82 -2.88
N ALA A 112 37.55 -28.89 -2.54
CA ALA A 112 36.99 -29.50 -1.35
C ALA A 112 35.84 -30.45 -1.73
N ASP A 113 35.18 -31.06 -0.75
CA ASP A 113 33.98 -31.88 -0.97
C ASP A 113 32.79 -31.00 -1.43
N ASP A 114 31.94 -31.56 -2.29
CA ASP A 114 30.75 -30.91 -2.85
C ASP A 114 29.81 -30.42 -1.73
N THR A 115 29.77 -31.15 -0.61
CA THR A 115 29.00 -30.76 0.58
C THR A 115 29.46 -29.43 1.16
N VAL A 116 30.78 -29.18 1.19
CA VAL A 116 31.37 -27.92 1.68
C VAL A 116 31.07 -26.78 0.72
N GLY A 117 31.21 -27.03 -0.59
CA GLY A 117 30.85 -26.05 -1.62
C GLY A 117 29.38 -25.62 -1.54
N LEU A 118 28.47 -26.59 -1.34
CA LEU A 118 27.05 -26.35 -1.19
C LEU A 118 26.73 -25.51 0.06
N VAL A 119 27.29 -25.87 1.21
CA VAL A 119 27.08 -25.11 2.47
C VAL A 119 27.57 -23.66 2.33
N VAL A 120 28.75 -23.45 1.73
CA VAL A 120 29.27 -22.09 1.49
C VAL A 120 28.38 -21.32 0.51
N GLY A 121 27.95 -21.96 -0.57
CA GLY A 121 27.03 -21.37 -1.55
C GLY A 121 25.72 -20.91 -0.90
N ILE A 122 25.09 -21.77 -0.09
CA ILE A 122 23.86 -21.41 0.67
C ILE A 122 24.14 -20.27 1.64
N GLY A 123 25.27 -20.30 2.35
CA GLY A 123 25.65 -19.23 3.29
C GLY A 123 25.74 -17.86 2.59
N ILE A 124 26.41 -17.79 1.44
CA ILE A 124 26.51 -16.58 0.63
C ILE A 124 25.13 -16.11 0.17
N LEU A 125 24.31 -17.04 -0.32
CA LEU A 125 22.96 -16.75 -0.80
C LEU A 125 22.12 -16.13 0.33
N PHE A 126 22.06 -16.79 1.49
CA PHE A 126 21.24 -16.37 2.62
C PHE A 126 21.69 -15.02 3.17
N ILE A 127 23.01 -14.82 3.37
CA ILE A 127 23.55 -13.53 3.82
C ILE A 127 23.24 -12.42 2.80
N GLY A 128 23.39 -12.71 1.51
CA GLY A 128 23.05 -11.77 0.45
C GLY A 128 21.57 -11.38 0.48
N LEU A 129 20.65 -12.34 0.39
CA LEU A 129 19.21 -12.06 0.43
C LEU A 129 18.82 -11.27 1.68
N TYR A 130 19.26 -11.69 2.85
CA TYR A 130 18.96 -11.01 4.10
C TYR A 130 19.46 -9.56 4.13
N THR A 131 20.71 -9.33 3.69
CA THR A 131 21.29 -7.98 3.69
C THR A 131 20.66 -7.07 2.65
N PHE A 132 20.33 -7.57 1.46
CA PHE A 132 19.67 -6.80 0.42
C PHE A 132 18.21 -6.50 0.75
N SER A 133 17.46 -7.47 1.28
CA SER A 133 16.08 -7.28 1.72
C SER A 133 15.98 -6.21 2.80
N ARG A 134 16.85 -6.26 3.83
CA ARG A 134 16.87 -5.23 4.88
C ARG A 134 17.22 -3.84 4.37
N LYS A 135 18.18 -3.74 3.43
CA LYS A 135 18.54 -2.46 2.83
C LYS A 135 17.43 -1.91 1.95
N GLN A 136 16.77 -2.77 1.17
CA GLN A 136 15.62 -2.40 0.35
C GLN A 136 14.49 -1.85 1.22
N GLN A 137 14.09 -2.57 2.27
CA GLN A 137 13.01 -2.16 3.16
C GLN A 137 13.34 -0.83 3.85
N LYS A 138 14.56 -0.67 4.37
CA LYS A 138 14.99 0.58 5.02
C LYS A 138 15.03 1.76 4.04
N GLU A 139 15.56 1.56 2.83
CA GLU A 139 15.63 2.60 1.80
C GLU A 139 14.21 3.01 1.37
N LEU A 140 13.32 2.04 1.14
CA LEU A 140 11.90 2.27 0.81
C LEU A 140 11.20 3.06 1.92
N GLN A 141 11.28 2.60 3.17
CA GLN A 141 10.67 3.25 4.33
C GLN A 141 11.15 4.69 4.48
N THR A 142 12.46 4.94 4.32
CA THR A 142 13.02 6.30 4.42
C THR A 142 12.42 7.24 3.37
N HIS A 143 12.29 6.77 2.12
CA HIS A 143 11.71 7.58 1.05
C HIS A 143 10.22 7.86 1.28
N ILE A 144 9.46 6.84 1.70
CA ILE A 144 8.02 7.01 1.98
C ILE A 144 7.81 7.97 3.15
N GLN A 145 8.54 7.82 4.25
CA GLN A 145 8.45 8.74 5.38
C GLN A 145 8.75 10.18 4.97
N SER A 146 9.78 10.38 4.13
CA SER A 146 10.13 11.71 3.66
C SER A 146 9.03 12.34 2.79
N GLU A 147 8.42 11.57 1.89
CA GLU A 147 7.35 12.07 1.03
C GLU A 147 6.06 12.26 1.81
N ASN A 148 5.79 11.40 2.80
CA ASN A 148 4.64 11.54 3.68
C ASN A 148 4.71 12.86 4.48
N VAL A 149 5.86 13.19 5.08
CA VAL A 149 6.03 14.48 5.76
C VAL A 149 5.73 15.66 4.82
N ILE A 150 6.15 15.56 3.55
CA ILE A 150 5.88 16.58 2.53
C ILE A 150 4.38 16.62 2.19
N ALA A 151 3.73 15.47 1.98
CA ALA A 151 2.30 15.36 1.68
C ALA A 151 1.46 15.91 2.84
N THR A 152 1.72 15.46 4.07
CA THR A 152 1.09 15.95 5.29
C THR A 152 1.24 17.46 5.43
N GLN A 153 2.43 18.01 5.17
CA GLN A 153 2.61 19.47 5.22
C GLN A 153 1.78 20.19 4.14
N LYS A 154 1.73 19.67 2.91
CA LYS A 154 0.88 20.24 1.86
C LYS A 154 -0.61 20.22 2.24
N ILE A 155 -1.08 19.15 2.89
CA ILE A 155 -2.45 19.06 3.40
C ILE A 155 -2.68 20.13 4.46
N LYS A 156 -1.79 20.23 5.46
CA LYS A 156 -1.84 21.26 6.52
C LYS A 156 -1.84 22.68 5.96
N ASP A 157 -1.08 22.94 4.89
CA ASP A 157 -1.04 24.25 4.25
C ASP A 157 -2.38 24.61 3.56
N ILE A 158 -3.18 23.63 3.15
CA ILE A 158 -4.50 23.83 2.53
C ILE A 158 -5.58 24.07 3.57
N ILE A 159 -5.66 23.20 4.58
CA ILE A 159 -6.79 23.20 5.54
C ILE A 159 -6.50 23.96 6.83
N GLY A 160 -5.21 24.19 7.12
CA GLY A 160 -4.74 24.81 8.36
C GLY A 160 -4.40 23.78 9.43
N GLU A 161 -3.33 24.04 10.18
CA GLU A 161 -2.77 23.11 11.16
C GLU A 161 -3.77 22.70 12.25
N LYS A 162 -4.56 23.66 12.75
CA LYS A 162 -5.59 23.38 13.76
C LYS A 162 -6.73 22.51 13.23
N GLU A 163 -7.18 22.77 12.00
CA GLU A 163 -8.24 21.95 11.40
C GLU A 163 -7.74 20.57 11.03
N PHE A 164 -6.47 20.44 10.65
CA PHE A 164 -5.83 19.13 10.47
C PHE A 164 -5.83 18.33 11.78
N GLU A 165 -5.50 18.95 12.92
CA GLU A 165 -5.61 18.29 14.23
C GLU A 165 -7.04 17.89 14.58
N ASN A 166 -8.03 18.74 14.26
CA ASN A 166 -9.44 18.41 14.45
C ASN A 166 -9.83 17.18 13.61
N LEU A 167 -9.41 17.13 12.33
CA LEU A 167 -9.70 15.99 11.45
C LEU A 167 -9.09 14.69 11.96
N LEU A 168 -7.90 14.72 12.55
CA LEU A 168 -7.32 13.52 13.17
C LEU A 168 -8.16 13.04 14.36
N ASN A 169 -8.67 13.97 15.18
CA ASN A 169 -9.56 13.62 16.29
C ASN A 169 -10.90 13.08 15.77
N ASP A 170 -11.47 13.68 14.74
CA ASP A 170 -12.72 13.25 14.12
C ASP A 170 -12.58 11.88 13.46
N GLN A 171 -11.42 11.63 12.83
CA GLN A 171 -11.05 10.32 12.31
C GLN A 171 -11.03 9.28 13.44
N GLN A 172 -10.26 9.53 14.50
CA GLN A 172 -10.18 8.62 15.65
C GLN A 172 -11.55 8.36 16.28
N ALA A 173 -12.35 9.41 16.48
CA ALA A 173 -13.70 9.28 17.02
C ALA A 173 -14.63 8.45 16.12
N TYR A 174 -14.46 8.53 14.80
CA TYR A 174 -15.18 7.69 13.86
C TYR A 174 -14.80 6.22 14.02
N TYR A 175 -13.50 5.91 14.08
CA TYR A 175 -13.00 4.54 14.31
C TYR A 175 -13.59 3.96 15.60
N GLU A 176 -13.45 4.66 16.72
CA GLU A 176 -13.98 4.22 18.02
C GLU A 176 -15.48 3.97 17.96
N LYS A 177 -16.24 4.87 17.32
CA LYS A 177 -17.69 4.72 17.19
C LYS A 177 -18.08 3.53 16.30
N TYR A 178 -17.31 3.27 15.23
CA TYR A 178 -17.58 2.18 14.31
C TYR A 178 -17.38 0.82 15.00
N PHE A 179 -16.31 0.69 15.78
CA PHE A 179 -15.93 -0.56 16.46
C PHE A 179 -16.51 -0.73 17.87
N ALA A 180 -17.09 0.30 18.48
CA ALA A 180 -17.71 0.22 19.81
C ALA A 180 -18.81 -0.84 19.95
N PHE A 181 -19.31 -1.39 18.84
CA PHE A 181 -20.30 -2.48 18.83
C PHE A 181 -19.67 -3.89 18.69
N GLU A 182 -18.37 -3.98 18.40
CA GLU A 182 -17.60 -5.23 18.34
C GLU A 182 -16.93 -5.57 19.69
N ASP A 183 -16.82 -4.60 20.60
CA ASP A 183 -16.16 -4.68 21.92
C ASP A 183 -16.86 -5.54 23.01
N ASP A 184 -17.93 -6.29 22.69
CA ASP A 184 -18.41 -7.36 23.59
C ASP A 184 -17.52 -8.63 23.52
N GLU A 185 -16.57 -8.70 22.58
CA GLU A 185 -15.45 -9.66 22.60
C GLU A 185 -14.11 -8.91 22.72
N VAL A 186 -13.58 -8.90 23.95
CA VAL A 186 -12.29 -8.33 24.35
C VAL A 186 -11.18 -8.61 23.35
N LEU A 187 -10.53 -7.55 22.84
CA LEU A 187 -9.14 -7.61 22.40
C LEU A 187 -8.31 -6.56 23.15
N GLU A 188 -7.28 -7.08 23.83
CA GLU A 188 -6.27 -6.33 24.55
C GLU A 188 -5.41 -5.50 23.58
N ASP A 189 -5.16 -4.25 23.97
CA ASP A 189 -4.13 -3.31 23.50
C ASP A 189 -3.19 -3.82 22.38
N GLU A 190 -3.39 -3.30 21.16
CA GLU A 190 -2.27 -3.00 20.27
C GLU A 190 -2.05 -1.49 20.23
N GLN A 191 -0.82 -1.13 20.56
CA GLN A 191 -0.32 0.22 20.61
C GLN A 191 -0.50 0.90 19.26
N THR A 192 -0.98 2.14 19.29
CA THR A 192 -1.00 3.09 18.17
C THR A 192 0.44 3.37 17.72
N GLU A 193 1.07 2.42 17.03
CA GLU A 193 2.36 2.57 16.38
C GLU A 193 2.08 2.91 14.92
N ASN A 194 1.86 4.21 14.66
CA ASN A 194 2.14 4.87 13.40
C ASN A 194 1.93 3.97 12.15
N GLU A 195 0.68 3.60 11.87
CA GLU A 195 0.25 2.75 10.74
C GLU A 195 0.39 3.42 9.36
N GLU A 196 1.24 4.43 9.24
CA GLU A 196 1.78 4.80 7.95
C GLU A 196 3.05 3.99 7.73
N ILE A 197 2.96 2.97 6.85
CA ILE A 197 4.01 2.07 6.34
C ILE A 197 3.85 0.59 6.73
N ASP A 198 2.62 0.09 6.88
CA ASP A 198 2.32 -1.32 6.51
C ASP A 198 1.37 -1.42 5.29
N THR A 199 0.99 -0.28 4.73
CA THR A 199 0.01 -0.21 3.65
C THR A 199 0.55 -0.69 2.31
N LEU A 200 1.84 -0.64 1.97
CA LEU A 200 2.25 -0.86 0.57
C LEU A 200 2.30 -2.32 0.12
N GLU A 201 2.63 -3.26 1.00
CA GLU A 201 2.60 -4.70 0.65
C GLU A 201 1.16 -5.22 0.58
N ASP A 202 0.31 -4.74 1.50
CA ASP A 202 -1.11 -5.06 1.55
C ASP A 202 -1.88 -4.40 0.39
N THR A 203 -1.58 -3.13 0.05
CA THR A 203 -2.26 -2.39 -1.03
C THR A 203 -1.91 -2.93 -2.41
N GLU A 204 -0.67 -3.40 -2.68
CA GLU A 204 -0.35 -4.00 -3.98
C GLU A 204 -1.03 -5.37 -4.17
N SER A 205 -1.26 -6.14 -3.10
CA SER A 205 -2.00 -7.39 -3.15
C SER A 205 -3.51 -7.16 -3.27
N GLU A 206 -4.05 -6.18 -2.53
CA GLU A 206 -5.46 -5.81 -2.53
C GLU A 206 -5.86 -5.13 -3.86
N GLU A 207 -4.99 -4.28 -4.43
CA GLU A 207 -5.20 -3.66 -5.75
C GLU A 207 -5.14 -4.69 -6.88
N LYS A 208 -4.26 -5.70 -6.80
CA LYS A 208 -4.26 -6.83 -7.75
C LYS A 208 -5.53 -7.65 -7.65
N GLU A 209 -6.01 -7.98 -6.45
CA GLU A 209 -7.26 -8.75 -6.32
C GLU A 209 -8.50 -7.96 -6.75
N ILE A 210 -8.58 -6.64 -6.46
CA ILE A 210 -9.71 -5.80 -6.91
C ILE A 210 -9.66 -5.61 -8.43
N SER A 211 -8.48 -5.42 -9.02
CA SER A 211 -8.33 -5.32 -10.48
C SER A 211 -8.57 -6.66 -11.19
N GLU A 212 -8.10 -7.78 -10.65
CA GLU A 212 -8.38 -9.14 -11.17
C GLU A 212 -9.88 -9.48 -11.08
N ALA A 213 -10.54 -9.12 -9.97
CA ALA A 213 -12.00 -9.28 -9.82
C ALA A 213 -12.82 -8.39 -10.78
N GLN A 214 -12.22 -7.33 -11.34
CA GLN A 214 -12.82 -6.49 -12.40
C GLN A 214 -12.54 -7.06 -13.80
N ILE A 215 -11.40 -7.73 -14.02
CA ILE A 215 -11.00 -8.29 -15.33
C ILE A 215 -11.77 -9.60 -15.66
N GLU A 216 -12.11 -10.42 -14.66
CA GLU A 216 -12.91 -11.64 -14.89
C GLU A 216 -14.35 -11.34 -15.36
N GLU A 217 -14.90 -10.17 -15.03
CA GLU A 217 -16.26 -9.78 -15.46
C GLU A 217 -16.29 -9.26 -16.92
N GLU A 218 -15.23 -8.63 -17.42
CA GLU A 218 -15.16 -8.18 -18.82
C GLU A 218 -14.83 -9.31 -19.82
N THR A 219 -14.27 -10.43 -19.34
CA THR A 219 -13.89 -11.57 -20.20
C THR A 219 -14.85 -12.75 -20.13
N GLY A 220 -15.86 -12.70 -19.25
CA GLY A 220 -16.85 -13.75 -19.01
C GLY A 220 -18.06 -13.81 -19.94
N ASP A 221 -18.13 -12.97 -20.99
CA ASP A 221 -19.19 -13.01 -21.99
C ASP A 221 -18.61 -13.22 -23.41
N LYS A 222 -18.09 -14.44 -23.65
CA LYS A 222 -17.89 -15.01 -24.99
C LYS A 222 -18.15 -16.51 -25.02
#